data_AF-A0A946VRG4-F1
#
_entry.id   AF-A0A946VRG4-F1
#
_cell.length_a   1.000
_cell.length_b   1.000
_cell.length_c   1.000
_cell.angle_alpha   90.00
_cell.angle_beta   90.00
_cell.angle_gamma   90.00
#
_symmetry.space_group_name_H-M   'P 1'
#
loop_
_entity.id
_entity.type
_entity.pdbx_description
1 polymer ?
#
loop_
_entity_poly.entity_id
_entity_poly.type
_entity_poly.pdbx_seq_one_letter_code
_entity_poly.pdbx_strand_id
1 'polypeptide(L)'
;PPLVDEYALAGTTNIDHSKDSLGSDANGKAIFLRDIWPSSDEISAAVQTVKKDMFLSNYAEVFQGDEEWNSLPVGESKTYGWDRASTYIQKPPFCDLPAPGGAVEGARILLLLGDSVTTDHISPAGSIAEQSPAGQYLVSHDIPRAEFNSYGSRRGNHEVMMRGTFANIRIRNEMLGGIEGGYTRLAGRSDAMSVYDAAMEYQKSGTPLVVFAGKEYGTGSSRDWAAKGSRLLGIKAVIAESFERIHRSNLAGMGVLPLQFPQGVSRKSLRLSGDEKIGLSGMENIHPGMEVTLTVSYPDGATETCQLRCRLDTALEVRYYISSGIMPYVVNKLSDQAVTD
;
A
#
# COMPACT_ATOMS: atom_id res chain seq x y z
N PRO A 1 15.14 8.68 -21.25
CA PRO A 1 14.29 9.56 -22.08
C PRO A 1 14.50 9.36 -23.59
N PRO A 2 15.70 9.60 -24.17
CA PRO A 2 15.87 9.52 -25.63
C PRO A 2 15.63 8.12 -26.23
N LEU A 3 15.90 7.04 -25.48
CA LEU A 3 15.54 5.68 -25.91
C LEU A 3 14.03 5.43 -25.98
N VAL A 4 13.22 6.18 -25.23
CA VAL A 4 11.75 6.05 -25.31
C VAL A 4 11.26 6.62 -26.63
N ASP A 5 11.77 7.80 -27.01
CA ASP A 5 11.46 8.43 -28.29
C ASP A 5 11.95 7.57 -29.45
N GLU A 6 13.14 6.99 -29.32
CA GLU A 6 13.71 6.08 -30.31
C GLU A 6 12.83 4.83 -30.51
N TYR A 7 12.47 4.10 -29.46
CA TYR A 7 11.61 2.92 -29.60
C TYR A 7 10.21 3.27 -30.13
N ALA A 8 9.72 4.47 -29.81
CA ALA A 8 8.46 4.98 -30.37
C ALA A 8 8.57 5.25 -31.88
N LEU A 9 9.70 5.79 -32.35
CA LEU A 9 9.99 5.97 -33.77
C LEU A 9 10.17 4.63 -34.49
N ALA A 10 10.89 3.69 -33.88
CA ALA A 10 11.09 2.35 -34.43
C ALA A 10 9.79 1.52 -34.47
N GLY A 11 8.84 1.81 -33.57
CA GLY A 11 7.58 1.08 -33.44
C GLY A 11 7.73 -0.36 -32.91
N THR A 12 8.94 -0.73 -32.46
CA THR A 12 9.26 -2.07 -31.95
C THR A 12 10.45 -2.00 -31.00
N THR A 13 10.46 -2.85 -29.97
CA THR A 13 11.64 -3.07 -29.13
C THR A 13 12.57 -4.15 -29.68
N ASN A 14 12.15 -4.87 -30.72
CA ASN A 14 12.93 -5.90 -31.39
C ASN A 14 13.66 -5.31 -32.60
N ILE A 15 14.66 -4.47 -32.33
CA ILE A 15 15.48 -3.76 -33.31
C ILE A 15 16.95 -3.79 -32.88
N ASP A 16 17.86 -4.00 -33.81
CA ASP A 16 19.30 -3.88 -33.61
C ASP A 16 19.75 -2.48 -34.06
N HIS A 17 19.84 -1.51 -33.15
CA HIS A 17 20.22 -0.13 -33.48
C HIS A 17 21.60 0.02 -34.12
N SER A 18 22.45 -1.02 -34.08
CA SER A 18 23.74 -1.01 -34.76
C SER A 18 23.63 -1.24 -36.27
N LYS A 19 22.55 -1.87 -36.74
CA LYS A 19 22.36 -2.33 -38.12
C LYS A 19 21.06 -1.90 -38.76
N ASP A 20 20.01 -1.76 -37.96
CA ASP A 20 18.67 -1.49 -38.44
C ASP A 20 18.42 0.03 -38.52
N SER A 21 17.74 0.46 -39.58
CA SER A 21 17.29 1.83 -39.74
C SER A 21 15.99 2.07 -38.97
N LEU A 22 15.85 3.26 -38.38
CA LEU A 22 14.61 3.73 -37.73
C LEU A 22 13.52 4.12 -38.73
N GLY A 23 13.91 4.37 -39.98
CA GLY A 23 13.01 4.78 -41.04
C GLY A 23 13.80 5.32 -42.23
N SER A 24 13.12 6.01 -43.13
CA SER A 24 13.73 6.71 -44.26
C SER A 24 13.36 8.18 -44.24
N ASP A 25 14.27 9.05 -44.67
CA ASP A 25 13.97 10.47 -44.88
C ASP A 25 13.07 10.69 -46.11
N ALA A 26 12.72 11.94 -46.38
CA ALA A 26 11.89 12.33 -47.52
C ALA A 26 12.50 11.96 -48.89
N ASN A 27 13.81 11.67 -48.96
CA ASN A 27 14.52 11.28 -50.17
C ASN A 27 14.72 9.75 -50.26
N GLY A 28 14.19 8.99 -49.29
CA GLY A 28 14.34 7.54 -49.22
C GLY A 28 15.68 7.07 -48.64
N LYS A 29 16.47 7.96 -48.05
CA LYS A 29 17.72 7.57 -47.37
C LYS A 29 17.40 6.96 -46.01
N ALA A 30 17.94 5.78 -45.74
CA ALA A 30 17.84 5.13 -44.44
C ALA A 30 18.45 6.00 -43.33
N ILE A 31 17.67 6.21 -42.27
CA ILE A 31 18.08 6.93 -41.06
C ILE A 31 18.31 5.92 -39.94
N PHE A 32 19.47 6.00 -39.31
CA PHE A 32 19.87 5.15 -38.20
C PHE A 32 19.88 5.94 -36.89
N LEU A 33 19.91 5.23 -35.76
CA LEU A 33 19.99 5.88 -34.44
C LEU A 33 21.15 6.86 -34.33
N ARG A 34 22.32 6.46 -34.82
CA ARG A 34 23.54 7.29 -34.84
C ARG A 34 23.39 8.61 -35.62
N ASP A 35 22.42 8.71 -36.54
CA ASP A 35 22.23 9.90 -37.36
C ASP A 35 21.41 10.98 -36.62
N ILE A 36 20.66 10.59 -35.58
CA ILE A 36 19.76 11.50 -34.82
C ILE A 36 20.09 11.58 -33.33
N TRP A 37 21.00 10.73 -32.85
CA TRP A 37 21.37 10.72 -31.44
C TRP A 37 22.25 11.94 -31.11
N PRO A 38 21.83 12.82 -30.18
CA PRO A 38 22.57 14.02 -29.87
C PRO A 38 23.91 13.66 -29.21
N SER A 39 24.96 14.36 -29.60
CA SER A 39 26.27 14.27 -28.97
C SER A 39 26.29 14.92 -27.58
N SER A 40 27.29 14.56 -26.77
CA SER A 40 27.49 15.17 -25.45
C SER A 40 27.69 16.69 -25.51
N ASP A 41 28.31 17.19 -26.59
CA ASP A 41 28.57 18.61 -26.79
C ASP A 41 27.27 19.36 -27.14
N GLU A 42 26.42 18.79 -27.99
CA GLU A 42 25.09 19.35 -28.31
C GLU A 42 24.19 19.39 -27.08
N ILE A 43 24.20 18.34 -26.26
CA ILE A 43 23.45 18.31 -24.99
C ILE A 43 24.00 19.38 -24.03
N SER A 44 25.32 19.50 -23.91
CA SER A 44 25.96 20.47 -23.03
C SER A 44 25.64 21.92 -23.45
N ALA A 45 25.69 22.20 -24.76
CA ALA A 45 25.31 23.49 -25.31
C ALA A 45 23.83 23.80 -25.05
N ALA A 46 22.93 22.82 -25.22
CA ALA A 46 21.51 22.99 -24.91
C ALA A 46 21.27 23.27 -23.42
N VAL A 47 21.95 22.57 -22.51
CA VAL A 47 21.86 22.79 -21.05
C VAL A 47 22.32 24.19 -20.66
N GLN A 48 23.34 24.75 -21.33
CA GLN A 48 23.79 26.13 -21.09
C GLN A 48 22.74 27.19 -21.45
N THR A 49 21.72 26.85 -22.25
CA THR A 49 20.62 27.77 -22.55
C THR A 49 19.63 27.92 -21.38
N VAL A 50 19.68 27.02 -20.39
CA VAL A 50 18.85 27.08 -19.19
C VAL A 50 19.40 28.13 -18.23
N LYS A 51 18.65 29.22 -18.05
CA LYS A 51 19.08 30.40 -17.27
C LYS A 51 18.36 30.50 -15.93
N LYS A 52 19.02 31.14 -14.94
CA LYS A 52 18.43 31.47 -13.63
C LYS A 52 17.07 32.16 -13.76
N ASP A 53 16.93 33.08 -14.72
CA ASP A 53 15.71 33.86 -14.90
C ASP A 53 14.50 32.99 -15.26
N MET A 54 14.70 31.87 -15.97
CA MET A 54 13.64 30.90 -16.28
C MET A 54 13.10 30.23 -15.00
N PHE A 55 13.97 30.01 -14.01
CA PHE A 55 13.52 29.52 -12.70
C PHE A 55 12.80 30.63 -11.95
N LEU A 56 13.37 31.84 -11.89
CA LEU A 56 12.74 32.96 -11.17
C LEU A 56 11.33 33.26 -11.70
N SER A 57 11.12 33.25 -13.02
CA SER A 57 9.80 33.47 -13.61
C SER A 57 8.82 32.36 -13.24
N ASN A 58 9.20 31.09 -13.42
CA ASN A 58 8.30 29.96 -13.14
C ASN A 58 7.94 29.85 -11.66
N TYR A 59 8.88 30.14 -10.74
CA TYR A 59 8.62 30.11 -9.31
C TYR A 59 7.83 31.33 -8.80
N ALA A 60 7.86 32.46 -9.51
CA ALA A 60 7.05 33.62 -9.15
C ALA A 60 5.54 33.37 -9.36
N GLU A 61 5.17 32.47 -10.26
CA GLU A 61 3.78 32.21 -10.67
C GLU A 61 3.21 30.90 -10.11
N VAL A 62 4.01 30.10 -9.40
CA VAL A 62 3.63 28.74 -8.96
C VAL A 62 2.36 28.68 -8.09
N PHE A 63 2.02 29.78 -7.41
CA PHE A 63 0.83 29.88 -6.57
C PHE A 63 -0.32 30.68 -7.20
N GLN A 64 -0.11 31.28 -8.38
CA GLN A 64 -1.17 32.06 -9.03
C GLN A 64 -2.30 31.17 -9.53
N GLY A 65 -2.00 29.94 -9.98
CA GLY A 65 -3.01 29.05 -10.58
C GLY A 65 -3.65 29.64 -11.83
N ASP A 66 -4.60 28.92 -12.43
CA ASP A 66 -5.42 29.41 -13.54
C ASP A 66 -6.76 29.99 -13.03
N GLU A 67 -7.61 30.43 -13.96
CA GLU A 67 -8.94 30.98 -13.64
C GLU A 67 -9.82 29.97 -12.89
N GLU A 68 -9.77 28.69 -13.31
CA GLU A 68 -10.52 27.62 -12.65
C GLU A 68 -10.08 27.45 -11.19
N TRP A 69 -8.77 27.36 -10.92
CA TRP A 69 -8.22 27.25 -9.58
C TRP A 69 -8.64 28.42 -8.67
N ASN A 70 -8.53 29.65 -9.18
CA ASN A 70 -8.87 30.86 -8.42
C ASN A 70 -10.37 31.02 -8.19
N SER A 71 -11.21 30.41 -9.03
CA SER A 71 -12.67 30.45 -8.91
C SER A 71 -13.23 29.47 -7.87
N LEU A 72 -12.41 28.53 -7.37
CA LEU A 72 -12.86 27.53 -6.41
C LEU A 72 -13.30 28.19 -5.09
N PRO A 73 -14.51 27.91 -4.58
CA PRO A 73 -14.99 28.47 -3.33
C PRO A 73 -14.16 27.93 -2.16
N VAL A 74 -13.62 28.82 -1.33
CA VAL A 74 -12.85 28.47 -0.12
C VAL A 74 -13.64 28.87 1.11
N GLY A 75 -13.81 27.95 2.06
CA GLY A 75 -14.41 28.26 3.36
C GLY A 75 -13.39 28.86 4.33
N GLU A 76 -13.82 29.84 5.15
CA GLU A 76 -12.97 30.46 6.18
C GLU A 76 -12.83 29.63 7.47
N SER A 77 -13.48 28.47 7.54
CA SER A 77 -13.50 27.63 8.73
C SER A 77 -12.14 26.97 9.01
N LYS A 78 -11.73 26.96 10.28
CA LYS A 78 -10.53 26.23 10.75
C LYS A 78 -10.72 24.72 10.78
N THR A 79 -11.97 24.24 10.81
CA THR A 79 -12.30 22.81 10.75
C THR A 79 -13.00 22.48 9.44
N TYR A 80 -12.70 21.29 8.90
CA TYR A 80 -13.30 20.82 7.65
C TYR A 80 -14.77 20.43 7.85
N GLY A 81 -15.66 21.02 7.07
CA GLY A 81 -17.09 20.67 7.05
C GLY A 81 -17.33 19.38 6.29
N TRP A 82 -17.18 18.24 6.96
CA TRP A 82 -17.35 16.92 6.36
C TRP A 82 -18.74 16.75 5.73
N ASP A 83 -18.78 16.60 4.41
CA ASP A 83 -19.98 16.21 3.68
C ASP A 83 -20.12 14.68 3.70
N ARG A 84 -21.19 14.20 4.34
CA ARG A 84 -21.49 12.76 4.44
C ARG A 84 -21.83 12.14 3.09
N ALA A 85 -22.32 12.92 2.12
CA ALA A 85 -22.63 12.44 0.78
C ALA A 85 -21.39 12.34 -0.13
N SER A 86 -20.26 12.95 0.27
CA SER A 86 -19.07 12.99 -0.57
C SER A 86 -18.49 11.59 -0.78
N THR A 87 -18.32 11.18 -2.05
CA THR A 87 -17.64 9.94 -2.39
C THR A 87 -16.13 10.13 -2.59
N TYR A 88 -15.60 11.34 -2.38
CA TYR A 88 -14.18 11.68 -2.52
C TYR A 88 -13.47 11.95 -1.20
N ILE A 89 -14.10 12.69 -0.28
CA ILE A 89 -13.50 13.11 1.00
C ILE A 89 -14.41 12.67 2.14
N GLN A 90 -13.94 11.74 2.96
CA GLN A 90 -14.70 11.19 4.10
C GLN A 90 -13.86 11.22 5.37
N LYS A 91 -14.48 11.51 6.52
CA LYS A 91 -13.78 11.56 7.82
C LYS A 91 -13.27 10.15 8.15
N PRO A 92 -11.95 9.92 8.21
CA PRO A 92 -11.44 8.60 8.49
C PRO A 92 -11.54 8.26 9.98
N PRO A 93 -11.71 6.99 10.36
CA PRO A 93 -11.92 6.58 11.75
C PRO A 93 -10.60 6.37 12.53
N PHE A 94 -9.45 6.83 12.02
CA PHE A 94 -8.14 6.43 12.55
C PHE A 94 -7.90 6.80 14.03
N CYS A 95 -8.47 7.91 14.50
CA CYS A 95 -8.38 8.32 15.90
C CYS A 95 -9.34 7.57 16.82
N ASP A 96 -10.35 6.90 16.24
CA ASP A 96 -11.39 6.15 16.96
C ASP A 96 -11.10 4.65 16.99
N LEU A 97 -10.01 4.21 16.34
CA LEU A 97 -9.62 2.79 16.33
C LEU A 97 -9.10 2.37 17.71
N PRO A 98 -9.50 1.19 18.21
CA PRO A 98 -9.06 0.70 19.50
C PRO A 98 -7.55 0.46 19.49
N ALA A 99 -6.90 0.69 20.64
CA ALA A 99 -5.48 0.42 20.77
C ALA A 99 -5.13 -1.01 20.37
N PRO A 100 -3.99 -1.25 19.69
CA PRO A 100 -3.47 -2.59 19.53
C PRO A 100 -3.25 -3.13 20.95
N GLY A 101 -4.10 -4.09 21.35
CA GLY A 101 -3.99 -4.77 22.64
C GLY A 101 -2.73 -5.64 22.70
N GLY A 102 -2.47 -6.21 23.88
CA GLY A 102 -1.33 -7.08 24.17
C GLY A 102 -1.32 -8.38 23.35
N ALA A 103 -1.40 -9.53 24.02
CA ALA A 103 -1.39 -10.81 23.32
C ALA A 103 -2.50 -10.90 22.25
N VAL A 104 -2.16 -11.46 21.10
CA VAL A 104 -3.14 -11.79 20.05
C VAL A 104 -3.45 -13.27 20.17
N GLU A 105 -4.71 -13.61 20.43
CA GLU A 105 -5.12 -15.00 20.62
C GLU A 105 -6.13 -15.42 19.54
N GLY A 106 -5.95 -16.63 19.01
CA GLY A 106 -6.89 -17.24 18.07
C GLY A 106 -7.07 -16.47 16.75
N ALA A 107 -6.07 -15.69 16.34
CA ALA A 107 -6.12 -14.95 15.08
C ALA A 107 -6.23 -15.88 13.87
N ARG A 108 -6.85 -15.39 12.80
CA ARG A 108 -6.95 -16.08 11.52
C ARG A 108 -6.02 -15.46 10.49
N ILE A 109 -5.53 -16.31 9.58
CA ILE A 109 -4.71 -15.87 8.45
C ILE A 109 -5.67 -15.30 7.40
N LEU A 110 -5.59 -13.99 7.17
CA LEU A 110 -6.38 -13.34 6.11
C LEU A 110 -5.77 -13.61 4.73
N LEU A 111 -4.44 -13.60 4.64
CA LEU A 111 -3.68 -13.78 3.41
C LEU A 111 -2.38 -14.54 3.69
N LEU A 112 -2.05 -15.47 2.80
CA LEU A 112 -0.76 -16.15 2.74
C LEU A 112 -0.10 -15.79 1.41
N LEU A 113 0.93 -14.95 1.46
CA LEU A 113 1.50 -14.30 0.28
C LEU A 113 2.93 -14.76 0.00
N GLY A 114 3.31 -14.69 -1.28
CA GLY A 114 4.66 -15.01 -1.74
C GLY A 114 5.70 -13.92 -1.48
N ASP A 115 6.79 -13.97 -2.24
CA ASP A 115 7.87 -12.98 -2.22
C ASP A 115 7.51 -11.73 -3.05
N SER A 116 8.19 -10.62 -2.77
CA SER A 116 8.16 -9.35 -3.51
C SER A 116 6.75 -8.79 -3.74
N VAL A 117 5.86 -8.96 -2.75
CA VAL A 117 4.54 -8.33 -2.76
C VAL A 117 4.71 -6.81 -2.70
N THR A 118 4.41 -6.13 -3.79
CA THR A 118 4.53 -4.68 -3.88
C THR A 118 3.42 -3.94 -3.13
N THR A 119 3.63 -2.66 -2.82
CA THR A 119 2.55 -1.79 -2.31
C THR A 119 1.42 -1.58 -3.31
N ASP A 120 1.63 -1.82 -4.61
CA ASP A 120 0.58 -1.81 -5.63
C ASP A 120 -0.33 -3.04 -5.54
N HIS A 121 0.20 -4.20 -5.12
CA HIS A 121 -0.61 -5.36 -4.77
C HIS A 121 -1.46 -5.10 -3.53
N ILE A 122 -0.89 -4.45 -2.52
CA ILE A 122 -1.56 -4.16 -1.23
C ILE A 122 -2.59 -3.03 -1.38
N SER A 123 -2.26 -1.97 -2.12
CA SER A 123 -3.10 -0.79 -2.30
C SER A 123 -3.01 -0.33 -3.77
N PRO A 124 -3.77 -0.94 -4.69
CA PRO A 124 -3.79 -0.54 -6.10
C PRO A 124 -4.21 0.93 -6.25
N ALA A 125 -3.67 1.59 -7.28
CA ALA A 125 -4.01 2.99 -7.59
C ALA A 125 -4.82 3.14 -8.88
N GLY A 126 -4.95 2.08 -9.68
CA GLY A 126 -5.60 2.08 -10.98
C GLY A 126 -7.13 2.05 -10.93
N SER A 127 -7.72 1.57 -12.02
CA SER A 127 -9.17 1.51 -12.23
C SER A 127 -9.90 0.64 -11.20
N ILE A 128 -11.10 1.05 -10.82
CA ILE A 128 -11.98 0.30 -9.91
C ILE A 128 -12.91 -0.59 -10.76
N ALA A 129 -12.91 -1.90 -10.50
CA ALA A 129 -13.81 -2.84 -11.18
C ALA A 129 -15.23 -2.75 -10.59
N GLU A 130 -16.26 -2.86 -11.43
CA GLU A 130 -17.66 -2.68 -11.04
C GLU A 130 -18.13 -3.71 -10.00
N GLN A 131 -17.77 -4.96 -10.24
CA GLN A 131 -18.04 -6.10 -9.38
C GLN A 131 -17.17 -6.15 -8.11
N SER A 132 -16.17 -5.27 -7.98
CA SER A 132 -15.34 -5.24 -6.76
C SER A 132 -16.12 -4.62 -5.59
N PRO A 133 -15.75 -4.90 -4.33
CA PRO A 133 -16.41 -4.28 -3.18
C PRO A 133 -16.45 -2.75 -3.27
N ALA A 134 -15.36 -2.12 -3.72
CA ALA A 134 -15.30 -0.66 -3.90
C ALA A 134 -16.24 -0.18 -5.01
N GLY A 135 -16.36 -0.95 -6.10
CA GLY A 135 -17.31 -0.67 -7.18
C GLY A 135 -18.75 -0.75 -6.69
N GLN A 136 -19.11 -1.83 -5.98
CA GLN A 136 -20.44 -2.00 -5.40
C GLN A 136 -20.79 -0.91 -4.38
N TYR A 137 -19.82 -0.44 -3.59
CA TYR A 137 -19.98 0.72 -2.73
C TYR A 137 -20.28 2.00 -3.51
N LEU A 138 -19.60 2.24 -4.63
CA LEU A 138 -19.86 3.43 -5.47
C LEU A 138 -21.24 3.34 -6.15
N VAL A 139 -21.63 2.16 -6.64
CA VAL A 139 -22.98 1.93 -7.18
C VAL A 139 -24.05 2.16 -6.13
N SER A 140 -23.83 1.72 -4.88
CA SER A 140 -24.79 1.93 -3.79
C SER A 140 -24.91 3.39 -3.35
N HIS A 141 -24.04 4.28 -3.86
CA HIS A 141 -24.11 5.74 -3.68
C HIS A 141 -24.48 6.44 -5.00
N ASP A 142 -25.13 5.73 -5.91
CA ASP A 142 -25.64 6.22 -7.20
C ASP A 142 -24.55 6.79 -8.13
N ILE A 143 -23.30 6.36 -7.98
CA ILE A 143 -22.20 6.76 -8.86
C ILE A 143 -22.17 5.83 -10.07
N PRO A 144 -22.28 6.33 -11.31
CA PRO A 144 -22.20 5.48 -12.50
C PRO A 144 -20.77 5.02 -12.77
N ARG A 145 -20.62 3.87 -13.45
CA ARG A 145 -19.31 3.25 -13.73
C ARG A 145 -18.29 4.19 -14.40
N ALA A 146 -18.75 5.09 -15.27
CA ALA A 146 -17.91 6.08 -15.95
C ALA A 146 -17.25 7.09 -15.00
N GLU A 147 -17.87 7.33 -13.83
CA GLU A 147 -17.44 8.31 -12.83
C GLU A 147 -16.69 7.68 -11.65
N PHE A 148 -16.46 6.36 -11.67
CA PHE A 148 -15.68 5.70 -10.62
C PHE A 148 -14.29 6.31 -10.44
N ASN A 149 -13.71 6.79 -11.54
CA ASN A 149 -12.34 7.26 -11.61
C ASN A 149 -11.39 6.13 -11.16
N SER A 150 -10.30 6.46 -10.46
CA SER A 150 -9.29 5.50 -10.01
C SER A 150 -9.23 5.40 -8.49
N TYR A 151 -8.70 4.31 -7.95
CA TYR A 151 -8.37 4.22 -6.52
C TYR A 151 -7.46 5.39 -6.08
N GLY A 152 -6.51 5.80 -6.92
CA GLY A 152 -5.64 6.96 -6.64
C GLY A 152 -6.43 8.26 -6.41
N SER A 153 -7.48 8.50 -7.20
CA SER A 153 -8.34 9.68 -7.04
C SER A 153 -9.25 9.62 -5.81
N ARG A 154 -9.50 8.42 -5.28
CA ARG A 154 -10.42 8.18 -4.14
C ARG A 154 -9.69 8.09 -2.80
N ARG A 155 -8.41 8.48 -2.74
CA ARG A 155 -7.56 8.38 -1.52
C ARG A 155 -8.07 9.18 -0.31
N GLY A 156 -8.95 10.16 -0.51
CA GLY A 156 -9.62 10.90 0.57
C GLY A 156 -10.82 10.16 1.16
N ASN A 157 -11.25 9.05 0.56
CA ASN A 157 -12.39 8.25 1.01
C ASN A 157 -11.93 6.90 1.53
N HIS A 158 -11.97 6.73 2.86
CA HIS A 158 -11.51 5.49 3.49
C HIS A 158 -12.38 4.27 3.17
N GLU A 159 -13.67 4.44 2.90
CA GLU A 159 -14.58 3.34 2.53
C GLU A 159 -14.17 2.72 1.18
N VAL A 160 -13.81 3.54 0.20
CA VAL A 160 -13.32 3.07 -1.10
C VAL A 160 -11.94 2.43 -0.95
N MET A 161 -11.03 3.07 -0.22
CA MET A 161 -9.65 2.61 -0.12
C MET A 161 -9.51 1.33 0.71
N MET A 162 -10.29 1.16 1.79
CA MET A 162 -10.29 -0.10 2.55
C MET A 162 -10.82 -1.26 1.71
N ARG A 163 -11.86 -1.02 0.89
CA ARG A 163 -12.40 -2.01 -0.06
C ARG A 163 -11.45 -2.33 -1.21
N GLY A 164 -10.59 -1.37 -1.57
CA GLY A 164 -9.51 -1.55 -2.53
C GLY A 164 -8.27 -2.25 -1.98
N THR A 165 -8.17 -2.43 -0.66
CA THR A 165 -6.98 -3.01 -0.04
C THR A 165 -6.89 -4.50 -0.37
N PHE A 166 -5.75 -4.93 -0.93
CA PHE A 166 -5.51 -6.23 -1.53
C PHE A 166 -6.44 -6.58 -2.70
N ALA A 167 -7.07 -5.59 -3.34
CA ALA A 167 -7.98 -5.81 -4.48
C ALA A 167 -7.26 -5.88 -5.85
N ASN A 168 -5.92 -5.88 -5.87
CA ASN A 168 -5.16 -5.91 -7.11
C ASN A 168 -5.39 -7.22 -7.86
N ILE A 169 -5.66 -7.15 -9.17
CA ILE A 169 -5.97 -8.32 -9.98
C ILE A 169 -4.79 -9.31 -10.14
N ARG A 170 -3.56 -8.90 -9.79
CA ARG A 170 -2.34 -9.73 -9.89
C ARG A 170 -1.81 -10.22 -8.55
N ILE A 171 -2.41 -9.84 -7.42
CA ILE A 171 -2.00 -10.40 -6.13
C ILE A 171 -2.28 -11.90 -6.12
N ARG A 172 -1.37 -12.69 -5.56
CA ARG A 172 -1.51 -14.15 -5.49
C ARG A 172 -1.55 -14.59 -4.03
N ASN A 173 -2.65 -15.25 -3.68
CA ASN A 173 -2.82 -15.84 -2.35
C ASN A 173 -2.58 -17.35 -2.41
N GLU A 174 -1.57 -17.83 -1.71
CA GLU A 174 -1.18 -19.24 -1.65
C GLU A 174 -2.31 -20.12 -1.07
N MET A 175 -3.22 -19.56 -0.25
CA MET A 175 -4.42 -20.26 0.27
C MET A 175 -5.41 -20.70 -0.82
N LEU A 176 -5.32 -20.11 -2.01
CA LEU A 176 -6.16 -20.39 -3.18
C LEU A 176 -5.35 -21.03 -4.32
N GLY A 177 -4.23 -21.69 -4.00
CA GLY A 177 -3.36 -22.28 -5.02
C GLY A 177 -2.60 -21.25 -5.86
N GLY A 178 -2.49 -20.00 -5.37
CA GLY A 178 -1.74 -18.94 -6.04
C GLY A 178 -2.44 -18.31 -7.24
N ILE A 179 -3.78 -18.47 -7.36
CA ILE A 179 -4.56 -17.76 -8.37
C ILE A 179 -4.39 -16.24 -8.22
N GLU A 180 -4.40 -15.55 -9.35
CA GLU A 180 -4.32 -14.09 -9.38
C GLU A 180 -5.68 -13.46 -9.06
N GLY A 181 -5.67 -12.45 -8.19
CA GLY A 181 -6.83 -11.64 -7.87
C GLY A 181 -6.93 -11.33 -6.38
N GLY A 182 -7.70 -10.29 -6.07
CA GLY A 182 -7.93 -9.81 -4.71
C GLY A 182 -8.86 -10.69 -3.89
N TYR A 183 -8.53 -11.97 -3.79
CA TYR A 183 -9.37 -13.00 -3.20
C TYR A 183 -8.68 -13.73 -2.05
N THR A 184 -9.50 -14.20 -1.12
CA THR A 184 -9.11 -15.11 -0.04
C THR A 184 -10.25 -16.09 0.23
N ARG A 185 -10.05 -16.98 1.21
CA ARG A 185 -11.08 -17.87 1.74
C ARG A 185 -11.10 -17.76 3.25
N LEU A 186 -12.24 -18.07 3.86
CA LEU A 186 -12.32 -18.21 5.30
C LEU A 186 -11.72 -19.55 5.74
N ALA A 187 -11.24 -19.62 6.98
CA ALA A 187 -10.67 -20.83 7.52
C ALA A 187 -11.73 -21.95 7.58
N GLY A 188 -11.38 -23.14 7.11
CA GLY A 188 -12.27 -24.29 6.98
C GLY A 188 -13.21 -24.25 5.76
N ARG A 189 -13.15 -23.18 4.94
CA ARG A 189 -13.93 -23.03 3.71
C ARG A 189 -13.03 -23.06 2.48
N SER A 190 -13.59 -23.47 1.35
CA SER A 190 -12.89 -23.55 0.06
C SER A 190 -13.33 -22.48 -0.93
N ASP A 191 -14.47 -21.82 -0.69
CA ASP A 191 -14.99 -20.81 -1.60
C ASP A 191 -14.20 -19.50 -1.49
N ALA A 192 -13.79 -19.00 -2.65
CA ALA A 192 -13.08 -17.74 -2.75
C ALA A 192 -14.06 -16.56 -2.65
N MET A 193 -13.67 -15.55 -1.89
CA MET A 193 -14.38 -14.27 -1.76
C MET A 193 -13.39 -13.12 -1.74
N SER A 194 -13.87 -11.88 -1.84
CA SER A 194 -12.98 -10.72 -1.79
C SER A 194 -12.28 -10.62 -0.42
N VAL A 195 -11.05 -10.10 -0.40
CA VAL A 195 -10.30 -9.89 0.85
C VAL A 195 -11.06 -8.98 1.82
N TYR A 196 -11.71 -7.95 1.29
CA TYR A 196 -12.54 -7.03 2.09
C TYR A 196 -13.70 -7.77 2.76
N ASP A 197 -14.48 -8.55 2.02
CA ASP A 197 -15.65 -9.24 2.56
C ASP A 197 -15.25 -10.26 3.63
N ALA A 198 -14.16 -11.01 3.40
CA ALA A 198 -13.61 -11.93 4.39
C ALA A 198 -13.16 -11.20 5.67
N ALA A 199 -12.48 -10.06 5.53
CA ALA A 199 -12.06 -9.24 6.66
C ALA A 199 -13.27 -8.73 7.46
N MET A 200 -14.33 -8.28 6.78
CA MET A 200 -15.56 -7.83 7.43
C MET A 200 -16.29 -8.98 8.15
N GLU A 201 -16.28 -10.19 7.61
CA GLU A 201 -16.86 -11.37 8.28
C GLU A 201 -16.14 -11.69 9.59
N TYR A 202 -14.80 -11.69 9.59
CA TYR A 202 -14.01 -11.88 10.81
C TYR A 202 -14.15 -10.73 11.81
N GLN A 203 -14.31 -9.49 11.34
CA GLN A 203 -14.56 -8.35 12.24
C GLN A 203 -15.90 -8.49 12.96
N LYS A 204 -16.96 -8.97 12.28
CA LYS A 204 -18.26 -9.22 12.90
C LYS A 204 -18.17 -10.24 14.05
N SER A 205 -17.31 -11.25 13.92
CA SER A 205 -17.07 -12.24 14.97
C SER A 205 -15.98 -11.84 15.97
N GLY A 206 -15.45 -10.61 15.89
CA GLY A 206 -14.37 -10.13 16.77
C GLY A 206 -13.05 -10.90 16.61
N THR A 207 -12.85 -11.61 15.50
CA THR A 207 -11.69 -12.47 15.27
C THR A 207 -10.50 -11.66 14.78
N PRO A 208 -9.35 -11.68 15.48
CA PRO A 208 -8.16 -10.95 15.03
C PRO A 208 -7.61 -11.53 13.73
N LEU A 209 -6.99 -10.67 12.90
CA LEU A 209 -6.42 -11.08 11.62
C LEU A 209 -4.93 -10.85 11.55
N VAL A 210 -4.24 -11.74 10.84
CA VAL A 210 -2.82 -11.61 10.51
C VAL A 210 -2.59 -11.90 9.03
N VAL A 211 -1.48 -11.39 8.49
CA VAL A 211 -1.01 -11.68 7.14
C VAL A 211 0.35 -12.35 7.23
N PHE A 212 0.55 -13.41 6.45
CA PHE A 212 1.85 -14.02 6.25
C PHE A 212 2.38 -13.68 4.86
N ALA A 213 3.67 -13.38 4.75
CA ALA A 213 4.31 -13.06 3.48
C ALA A 213 5.73 -13.64 3.37
N GLY A 214 6.25 -13.68 2.15
CA GLY A 214 7.63 -14.03 1.86
C GLY A 214 8.60 -12.87 2.07
N LYS A 215 9.61 -12.80 1.19
CA LYS A 215 10.66 -11.76 1.22
C LYS A 215 10.18 -10.46 0.59
N GLU A 216 10.80 -9.36 0.99
CA GLU A 216 10.61 -8.02 0.40
C GLU A 216 9.14 -7.55 0.41
N TYR A 217 8.41 -7.88 1.48
CA TYR A 217 7.02 -7.48 1.62
C TYR A 217 6.89 -5.95 1.66
N GLY A 218 6.05 -5.41 0.78
CA GLY A 218 5.81 -3.98 0.64
C GLY A 218 6.79 -3.24 -0.26
N THR A 219 7.43 -3.91 -1.22
CA THR A 219 8.36 -3.24 -2.14
C THR A 219 7.67 -2.25 -3.08
N GLY A 220 8.40 -1.25 -3.57
CA GLY A 220 7.92 -0.27 -4.56
C GLY A 220 7.48 1.07 -3.96
N SER A 221 6.39 1.63 -4.48
CA SER A 221 5.96 3.00 -4.20
C SER A 221 5.63 3.23 -2.71
N SER A 222 6.00 4.38 -2.16
CA SER A 222 5.58 4.80 -0.82
C SER A 222 4.09 5.14 -0.81
N ARG A 223 3.24 4.15 -0.51
CA ARG A 223 1.79 4.28 -0.39
C ARG A 223 1.37 4.01 1.05
N ASP A 224 0.99 5.06 1.76
CA ASP A 224 0.50 4.99 3.14
C ASP A 224 -0.79 4.16 3.26
N TRP A 225 -1.64 4.16 2.23
CA TRP A 225 -2.84 3.33 2.15
C TRP A 225 -2.58 1.83 2.23
N ALA A 226 -1.38 1.36 1.87
CA ALA A 226 -1.02 -0.04 2.09
C ALA A 226 -1.03 -0.41 3.59
N ALA A 227 -0.67 0.52 4.47
CA ALA A 227 -0.75 0.32 5.92
C ALA A 227 -2.10 0.73 6.51
N LYS A 228 -2.68 1.87 6.08
CA LYS A 228 -4.00 2.33 6.54
C LYS A 228 -5.09 1.32 6.21
N GLY A 229 -5.10 0.81 4.98
CA GLY A 229 -6.02 -0.22 4.52
C GLY A 229 -5.88 -1.49 5.35
N SER A 230 -4.65 -1.98 5.54
CA SER A 230 -4.39 -3.16 6.38
C SER A 230 -4.95 -3.01 7.79
N ARG A 231 -4.75 -1.83 8.40
CA ARG A 231 -5.28 -1.51 9.71
C ARG A 231 -6.82 -1.49 9.74
N LEU A 232 -7.47 -0.88 8.75
CA LEU A 232 -8.94 -0.83 8.64
C LEU A 232 -9.58 -2.19 8.35
N LEU A 233 -8.86 -3.09 7.66
CA LEU A 233 -9.26 -4.49 7.53
C LEU A 233 -9.13 -5.27 8.85
N GLY A 234 -8.60 -4.68 9.91
CA GLY A 234 -8.51 -5.31 11.23
C GLY A 234 -7.27 -6.17 11.43
N ILE A 235 -6.29 -6.07 10.53
CA ILE A 235 -5.01 -6.79 10.63
C ILE A 235 -4.23 -6.27 11.83
N LYS A 236 -3.84 -7.18 12.72
CA LYS A 236 -3.06 -6.89 13.94
C LYS A 236 -1.56 -6.96 13.69
N ALA A 237 -1.12 -7.93 12.90
CA ALA A 237 0.28 -8.14 12.57
C ALA A 237 0.46 -8.63 11.14
N VAL A 238 1.61 -8.29 10.57
CA VAL A 238 2.12 -8.89 9.34
C VAL A 238 3.39 -9.66 9.71
N ILE A 239 3.44 -10.94 9.36
CA ILE A 239 4.58 -11.83 9.60
C ILE A 239 5.23 -12.13 8.25
N ALA A 240 6.46 -11.67 8.03
CA ALA A 240 7.16 -11.83 6.75
C ALA A 240 8.59 -12.35 6.92
N GLU A 241 9.19 -12.88 5.85
CA GLU A 241 10.62 -13.24 5.86
C GLU A 241 11.49 -11.97 5.84
N SER A 242 11.06 -10.93 5.12
CA SER A 242 11.66 -9.60 5.18
C SER A 242 10.68 -8.52 4.70
N PHE A 243 10.96 -7.27 5.05
CA PHE A 243 10.16 -6.10 4.68
C PHE A 243 10.98 -5.09 3.89
N GLU A 244 10.33 -4.36 2.99
CA GLU A 244 10.86 -3.08 2.52
C GLU A 244 10.78 -2.04 3.65
N ARG A 245 11.80 -1.18 3.75
CA ARG A 245 12.04 -0.25 4.86
C ARG A 245 10.90 0.73 5.08
N ILE A 246 10.41 1.39 4.02
CA ILE A 246 9.34 2.39 4.11
C ILE A 246 8.02 1.72 4.48
N HIS A 247 7.69 0.59 3.84
CA HIS A 247 6.43 -0.09 4.14
C HIS A 247 6.37 -0.59 5.60
N ARG A 248 7.48 -1.15 6.12
CA ARG A 248 7.62 -1.54 7.53
C ARG A 248 7.31 -0.36 8.48
N SER A 249 7.90 0.81 8.23
CA SER A 249 7.64 2.01 9.04
C SER A 249 6.18 2.48 8.94
N ASN A 250 5.55 2.36 7.77
CA ASN A 250 4.14 2.70 7.61
C ASN A 250 3.23 1.76 8.42
N LEU A 251 3.50 0.45 8.44
CA LEU A 251 2.77 -0.51 9.27
C LEU A 251 2.86 -0.14 10.76
N ALA A 252 4.10 0.09 11.24
CA ALA A 252 4.34 0.52 12.61
C ALA A 252 3.60 1.83 12.96
N GLY A 253 3.66 2.82 12.06
CA GLY A 253 2.96 4.09 12.20
C GLY A 253 1.43 3.96 12.20
N MET A 254 0.87 2.89 11.65
CA MET A 254 -0.58 2.61 11.67
C MET A 254 -1.00 1.66 12.79
N GLY A 255 -0.08 1.23 13.66
CA GLY A 255 -0.38 0.29 14.74
C GLY A 255 -0.62 -1.15 14.26
N VAL A 256 -0.05 -1.52 13.11
CA VAL A 256 0.04 -2.92 12.64
C VAL A 256 1.45 -3.42 12.92
N LEU A 257 1.58 -4.54 13.64
CA LEU A 257 2.89 -5.02 14.10
C LEU A 257 3.65 -5.73 12.97
N PRO A 258 4.79 -5.20 12.49
CA PRO A 258 5.64 -5.93 11.55
C PRO A 258 6.50 -6.93 12.32
N LEU A 259 6.33 -8.21 12.04
CA LEU A 259 7.07 -9.31 12.66
C LEU A 259 7.86 -10.05 11.58
N GLN A 260 9.12 -10.37 11.87
CA GLN A 260 10.00 -11.04 10.92
C GLN A 260 10.35 -12.44 11.41
N PHE A 261 10.30 -13.42 10.50
CA PHE A 261 10.82 -14.76 10.77
C PHE A 261 12.32 -14.75 11.08
N PRO A 262 12.80 -15.66 11.94
CA PRO A 262 14.22 -15.92 12.09
C PRO A 262 14.76 -16.58 10.82
N GLN A 263 16.08 -16.54 10.64
CA GLN A 263 16.72 -17.14 9.48
C GLN A 263 16.38 -18.63 9.37
N GLY A 264 15.97 -19.08 8.17
CA GLY A 264 15.63 -20.47 7.89
C GLY A 264 14.19 -20.86 8.22
N VAL A 265 13.41 -20.00 8.89
CA VAL A 265 11.98 -20.20 9.10
C VAL A 265 11.18 -19.37 8.12
N SER A 266 10.10 -19.94 7.60
CA SER A 266 9.17 -19.29 6.68
C SER A 266 7.78 -19.88 6.81
N ARG A 267 6.80 -19.26 6.13
CA ARG A 267 5.46 -19.82 5.97
C ARG A 267 5.46 -21.25 5.39
N LYS A 268 6.45 -21.59 4.56
CA LYS A 268 6.59 -22.91 3.94
C LYS A 268 7.18 -23.95 4.91
N SER A 269 8.17 -23.56 5.72
CA SER A 269 8.74 -24.49 6.73
C SER A 269 7.72 -24.81 7.82
N LEU A 270 6.86 -23.85 8.16
CA LEU A 270 5.71 -24.01 9.05
C LEU A 270 4.50 -24.66 8.37
N ARG A 271 4.59 -25.05 7.08
CA ARG A 271 3.52 -25.74 6.34
C ARG A 271 2.14 -25.06 6.45
N LEU A 272 2.11 -23.73 6.47
CA LEU A 272 0.86 -22.97 6.65
C LEU A 272 -0.08 -23.19 5.45
N SER A 273 -1.33 -23.50 5.76
CA SER A 273 -2.42 -23.73 4.80
C SER A 273 -3.45 -22.59 4.77
N GLY A 274 -3.50 -21.79 5.85
CA GLY A 274 -4.49 -20.74 6.08
C GLY A 274 -5.58 -21.13 7.10
N ASP A 275 -5.67 -22.41 7.47
CA ASP A 275 -6.70 -22.92 8.39
C ASP A 275 -6.27 -22.92 9.86
N GLU A 276 -5.01 -22.60 10.12
CA GLU A 276 -4.42 -22.54 11.45
C GLU A 276 -5.06 -21.41 12.30
N LYS A 277 -4.87 -21.53 13.61
CA LYS A 277 -5.08 -20.41 14.55
C LYS A 277 -3.72 -19.88 14.99
N ILE A 278 -3.62 -18.56 15.04
CA ILE A 278 -2.37 -17.87 15.31
C ILE A 278 -2.43 -17.15 16.66
N GLY A 279 -1.45 -17.43 17.51
CA GLY A 279 -1.20 -16.72 18.75
C GLY A 279 0.08 -15.90 18.67
N LEU A 280 0.07 -14.68 19.22
CA LEU A 280 1.26 -13.84 19.42
C LEU A 280 1.31 -13.41 20.89
N SER A 281 2.42 -13.67 21.58
CA SER A 281 2.59 -13.34 23.00
C SER A 281 3.99 -12.78 23.31
N GLY A 282 4.19 -12.33 24.55
CA GLY A 282 5.45 -11.71 24.99
C GLY A 282 5.56 -10.24 24.60
N MET A 283 4.43 -9.52 24.51
CA MET A 283 4.36 -8.13 24.06
C MET A 283 4.03 -7.15 25.20
N GLU A 284 4.11 -7.57 26.46
CA GLU A 284 3.71 -6.78 27.63
C GLU A 284 4.62 -5.55 27.81
N ASN A 285 5.92 -5.69 27.51
CA ASN A 285 6.92 -4.63 27.60
C ASN A 285 7.54 -4.36 26.23
N ILE A 286 6.72 -3.93 25.28
CA ILE A 286 7.17 -3.78 23.90
C ILE A 286 8.33 -2.77 23.76
N HIS A 287 9.44 -3.22 23.20
CA HIS A 287 10.64 -2.41 22.96
C HIS A 287 11.27 -2.73 21.60
N PRO A 288 12.17 -1.87 21.08
CA PRO A 288 12.72 -2.06 19.75
C PRO A 288 13.45 -3.40 19.60
N GLY A 289 13.20 -4.09 18.49
CA GLY A 289 13.91 -5.32 18.12
C GLY A 289 13.65 -6.55 18.99
N MET A 290 12.68 -6.51 19.92
CA MET A 290 12.39 -7.63 20.83
C MET A 290 11.94 -8.89 20.08
N GLU A 291 11.92 -10.02 20.79
CA GLU A 291 11.31 -11.25 20.29
C GLU A 291 9.83 -11.33 20.70
N VAL A 292 8.99 -11.83 19.78
CA VAL A 292 7.58 -12.12 19.98
C VAL A 292 7.35 -13.59 19.69
N THR A 293 6.72 -14.30 20.62
CA THR A 293 6.46 -15.73 20.46
C THR A 293 5.24 -15.94 19.56
N LEU A 294 5.46 -16.56 18.41
CA LEU A 294 4.41 -17.08 17.53
C LEU A 294 4.01 -18.48 18.01
N THR A 295 2.72 -18.72 18.15
CA THR A 295 2.13 -20.06 18.32
C THR A 295 1.21 -20.34 17.14
N VAL A 296 1.46 -21.45 16.44
CA VAL A 296 0.64 -21.95 15.34
C VAL A 296 -0.09 -23.19 15.83
N SER A 297 -1.42 -23.12 15.93
CA SER A 297 -2.27 -24.27 16.24
C SER A 297 -2.91 -24.80 14.97
N TYR A 298 -2.52 -26.01 14.58
CA TYR A 298 -2.93 -26.66 13.34
C TYR A 298 -4.30 -27.35 13.49
N PRO A 299 -5.03 -27.60 12.38
CA PRO A 299 -6.34 -28.27 12.42
C PRO A 299 -6.32 -29.69 12.99
N ASP A 300 -5.20 -30.39 12.91
CA ASP A 300 -5.00 -31.74 13.45
C ASP A 300 -4.73 -31.76 14.97
N GLY A 301 -4.69 -30.59 15.61
CA GLY A 301 -4.40 -30.41 17.02
C GLY A 301 -2.91 -30.26 17.35
N ALA A 302 -2.01 -30.40 16.38
CA ALA A 302 -0.60 -30.10 16.58
C ALA A 302 -0.41 -28.62 16.88
N THR A 303 0.65 -28.30 17.62
CA THR A 303 1.05 -26.92 17.89
C THR A 303 2.54 -26.76 17.70
N GLU A 304 2.95 -25.65 17.09
CA GLU A 304 4.35 -25.29 16.89
C GLU A 304 4.59 -23.85 17.33
N THR A 305 5.78 -23.58 17.87
CA THR A 305 6.16 -22.26 18.35
C THR A 305 7.43 -21.76 17.67
N CYS A 306 7.48 -20.47 17.37
CA CYS A 306 8.64 -19.81 16.77
C CYS A 306 8.86 -18.43 17.38
N GLN A 307 10.11 -18.01 17.57
CA GLN A 307 10.41 -16.63 17.96
C GLN A 307 10.50 -15.75 16.71
N LEU A 308 9.65 -14.73 16.65
CA LEU A 308 9.66 -13.72 15.61
C LEU A 308 10.38 -12.47 16.11
N ARG A 309 11.17 -11.83 15.25
CA ARG A 309 11.74 -10.52 15.57
C ARG A 309 10.70 -9.43 15.35
N CYS A 310 10.38 -8.68 16.40
CA CYS A 310 9.60 -7.46 16.30
C CYS A 310 10.38 -6.40 15.53
N ARG A 311 9.81 -5.93 14.42
CA ARG A 311 10.43 -4.94 13.53
C ARG A 311 9.93 -3.53 13.81
N LEU A 312 9.64 -3.22 15.08
CA LEU A 312 9.70 -1.85 15.57
C LEU A 312 11.17 -1.56 15.85
N ASP A 313 11.79 -0.75 14.99
CA ASP A 313 13.24 -0.59 14.98
C ASP A 313 13.69 0.62 15.84
N THR A 314 12.75 1.48 16.25
CA THR A 314 13.04 2.67 17.08
C THR A 314 12.06 2.85 18.23
N ALA A 315 12.48 3.55 19.28
CA ALA A 315 11.60 3.91 20.41
C ALA A 315 10.41 4.79 19.99
N LEU A 316 10.53 5.56 18.90
CA LEU A 316 9.43 6.36 18.38
C LEU A 316 8.35 5.49 17.72
N GLU A 317 8.76 4.47 16.95
CA GLU A 317 7.82 3.50 16.37
C GLU A 317 7.09 2.70 17.47
N VAL A 318 7.78 2.38 18.56
CA VAL A 318 7.15 1.78 19.76
C VAL A 318 6.09 2.71 20.36
N ARG A 319 6.39 4.00 20.51
CA ARG A 319 5.41 4.99 21.01
C ARG A 319 4.21 5.13 20.08
N TYR A 320 4.42 5.11 18.76
CA TYR A 320 3.31 5.10 17.80
C TYR A 320 2.44 3.86 17.98
N TYR A 321 3.04 2.66 18.07
CA TYR A 321 2.31 1.42 18.25
C TYR A 321 1.45 1.43 19.51
N ILE A 322 2.04 1.76 20.68
CA ILE A 322 1.32 1.82 21.97
C ILE A 322 0.20 2.86 21.94
N SER A 323 0.37 3.94 21.18
CA SER A 323 -0.65 4.99 21.02
C SER A 323 -1.72 4.67 19.98
N SER A 324 -1.80 3.44 19.46
CA SER A 324 -2.76 3.08 18.38
C SER A 324 -2.46 3.68 17.01
N GLY A 325 -1.25 4.17 16.82
CA GLY A 325 -0.75 4.77 15.58
C GLY A 325 -0.22 6.19 15.77
N ILE A 326 0.38 6.72 14.71
CA ILE A 326 0.98 8.05 14.66
C ILE A 326 -0.07 9.16 14.82
N MET A 327 -1.27 8.98 14.27
CA MET A 327 -2.34 9.99 14.34
C MET A 327 -2.83 10.21 15.78
N PRO A 328 -3.29 9.18 16.52
CA PRO A 328 -3.63 9.39 17.93
C PRO A 328 -2.44 9.83 18.79
N TYR A 329 -1.21 9.35 18.53
CA TYR A 329 -0.02 9.82 19.23
C TYR A 329 0.16 11.35 19.11
N VAL A 330 0.06 11.89 17.90
CA VAL A 330 0.21 13.33 17.66
C VAL A 330 -0.95 14.11 18.28
N VAL A 331 -2.19 13.64 18.13
CA VAL A 331 -3.38 14.30 18.71
C VAL A 331 -3.29 14.36 20.24
N ASN A 332 -2.92 13.25 20.89
CA ASN A 332 -2.77 13.20 22.34
C ASN A 332 -1.66 14.16 22.79
N LYS A 333 -0.51 14.16 22.11
CA LYS A 333 0.60 15.06 22.44
C LYS A 333 0.23 16.55 22.31
N LEU A 334 -0.52 16.93 21.27
CA LEU A 334 -0.98 18.31 21.09
C LEU A 334 -2.03 18.70 22.16
N SER A 335 -2.90 17.75 22.53
CA SER A 335 -3.91 17.98 23.56
C SER A 335 -3.28 18.14 24.94
N ASP A 336 -2.28 17.32 25.29
CA ASP A 336 -1.55 17.42 26.55
C ASP A 336 -0.79 18.75 26.67
N GLN A 337 -0.20 19.24 25.57
CA GLN A 337 0.46 20.55 25.53
C GLN A 337 -0.51 21.70 25.74
N ALA A 338 -1.71 21.64 25.15
CA ALA A 338 -2.74 22.66 25.29
C ALA A 338 -3.37 22.72 26.70
N VAL A 339 -3.20 21.68 27.53
CA VAL A 339 -3.65 21.67 28.94
C VAL A 339 -2.59 22.26 29.89
N THR A 340 -1.33 22.32 29.45
CA THR A 340 -0.22 22.87 30.24
C THR A 340 0.08 24.35 29.98
N ASP A 341 -0.48 24.94 28.93
CA ASP A 341 -0.41 26.38 28.58
C ASP A 341 -1.71 27.11 28.95
#